data_AF-A0A2N2ZZZ4-F1
#
_entry.id   AF-A0A2N2ZZZ4-F1
#
_cell.length_a   1.000
_cell.length_b   1.000
_cell.length_c   1.000
_cell.angle_alpha   90.00
_cell.angle_beta   90.00
_cell.angle_gamma   90.00
#
_symmetry.space_group_name_H-M   'P 1'
#
loop_
_entity.id
_entity.type
_entity.pdbx_description
1 polymer ?
#
loop_
_entity_poly.entity_id
_entity_poly.type
_entity_poly.pdbx_seq_one_letter_code
_entity_poly.pdbx_strand_id
1 'polypeptide(L)'
;MSASKTSSAEGSMSCIFMYDAEGRTFTIEFLHTELVSRNPSKIEYFQYKTVVSLEEDFVVPVDVQNLITAKNTITLKKGNYKLSSKEGKYTISFTF
;
A
#
# COMPACT_ATOMS: atom_id res chain seq x y z
N MET A 1 8.09 16.36 6.03
CA MET A 1 7.82 15.58 7.26
C MET A 1 6.98 14.38 6.86
N SER A 2 7.52 13.17 6.93
CA SER A 2 6.83 11.93 6.59
C SER A 2 6.04 11.45 7.80
N ALA A 3 4.71 11.38 7.71
CA ALA A 3 3.87 10.87 8.79
C ALA A 3 3.67 9.36 8.60
N SER A 4 4.16 8.55 9.54
CA SER A 4 3.92 7.10 9.58
C SER A 4 3.04 6.78 10.80
N LYS A 5 1.86 6.18 10.60
CA LYS A 5 1.06 5.60 11.69
C LYS A 5 0.59 4.21 11.30
N THR A 6 0.55 3.35 12.31
CA THR A 6 0.28 1.91 12.23
C THR A 6 -1.11 1.61 12.80
N SER A 7 -1.93 0.80 12.12
CA SER A 7 -3.22 0.30 12.64
C SER A 7 -3.13 -1.20 12.92
N SER A 8 -3.70 -1.68 14.04
CA SER A 8 -3.59 -3.07 14.47
C SER A 8 -4.92 -3.65 14.98
N ALA A 9 -5.66 -4.37 14.13
CA ALA A 9 -6.65 -5.41 14.48
C ALA A 9 -6.05 -6.83 14.28
N GLU A 10 -6.63 -7.89 14.84
CA GLU A 10 -6.15 -9.27 14.57
C GLU A 10 -6.26 -9.61 13.07
N GLY A 11 -5.21 -10.18 12.49
CA GLY A 11 -5.08 -10.36 11.03
C GLY A 11 -4.82 -9.07 10.25
N SER A 12 -4.79 -7.91 10.89
CA SER A 12 -4.36 -6.67 10.24
C SER A 12 -2.84 -6.63 10.08
N MET A 13 -2.42 -5.89 9.06
CA MET A 13 -1.02 -5.61 8.78
C MET A 13 -0.79 -4.11 8.89
N SER A 14 0.34 -3.75 9.48
CA SER A 14 0.83 -2.39 9.47
C SER A 14 1.27 -2.03 8.06
N CYS A 15 0.54 -1.10 7.46
CA CYS A 15 0.92 -0.49 6.18
C CYS A 15 1.36 0.95 6.43
N ILE A 16 2.39 1.38 5.71
CA ILE A 16 2.80 2.78 5.63
C ILE A 16 2.24 3.32 4.32
N PHE A 17 1.46 4.40 4.43
CA PHE A 17 0.93 5.12 3.29
C PHE A 17 1.75 6.38 3.05
N MET A 18 2.20 6.58 1.82
CA MET A 18 2.95 7.77 1.42
C MET A 18 2.29 8.39 0.20
N TYR A 19 2.26 9.73 0.16
CA TYR A 19 1.72 10.48 -0.95
C TYR A 19 2.70 11.56 -1.37
N ASP A 20 3.11 11.49 -2.63
CA ASP A 20 3.86 12.53 -3.31
C ASP A 20 2.90 13.29 -4.24
N ALA A 21 2.58 14.53 -3.86
CA ALA A 21 1.68 15.38 -4.62
C ALA A 21 2.31 15.89 -5.91
N GLU A 22 3.64 16.06 -5.95
CA GLU A 22 4.36 16.56 -7.13
C GLU A 22 4.48 15.45 -8.17
N GLY A 23 4.91 14.26 -7.73
CA GLY A 23 4.98 13.06 -8.57
C GLY A 23 3.65 12.34 -8.78
N ARG A 24 2.53 12.88 -8.24
CA ARG A 24 1.18 12.28 -8.26
C ARG A 24 1.19 10.77 -7.96
N THR A 25 1.97 10.40 -6.95
CA THR A 25 2.22 8.99 -6.64
C THR A 25 1.76 8.68 -5.23
N PHE A 26 0.88 7.69 -5.11
CA PHE A 26 0.50 7.08 -3.85
C PHE A 26 1.26 5.77 -3.70
N THR A 27 1.92 5.58 -2.56
CA THR A 27 2.71 4.38 -2.28
C THR A 27 2.21 3.69 -1.02
N ILE A 28 2.06 2.38 -1.11
CA ILE A 28 1.76 1.49 0.02
C ILE A 28 3.00 0.64 0.29
N GLU A 29 3.52 0.70 1.51
CA GLU A 29 4.63 -0.12 1.96
C GLU A 29 4.21 -1.01 3.14
N PHE A 30 4.65 -2.26 3.16
CA PHE A 30 4.43 -3.18 4.29
C PHE A 30 5.59 -4.17 4.44
N LEU A 31 5.79 -4.65 5.66
CA LEU A 31 6.91 -5.54 5.99
C LEU A 31 6.61 -6.99 5.62
N HIS A 32 7.57 -7.65 4.97
CA HIS A 32 7.50 -9.08 4.66
C HIS A 32 7.35 -9.93 5.94
N THR A 33 8.11 -9.61 6.98
CA THR A 33 8.06 -10.33 8.26
C THR A 33 6.69 -10.25 8.93
N GLU A 34 6.00 -9.13 8.77
CA GLU A 34 4.66 -8.93 9.31
C GLU A 34 3.60 -9.68 8.48
N LEU A 35 3.75 -9.71 7.15
CA LEU A 35 2.94 -10.55 6.27
C LEU A 35 3.09 -12.04 6.60
N VAL A 36 4.31 -12.53 6.79
CA VAL A 36 4.57 -13.94 7.14
C VAL A 36 3.98 -14.29 8.52
N SER A 37 4.13 -13.42 9.51
CA SER A 37 3.71 -13.71 10.88
C SER A 37 2.22 -13.51 11.14
N ARG A 38 1.58 -12.52 10.50
CA ARG A 38 0.17 -12.16 10.76
C ARG A 38 -0.81 -12.60 9.66
N ASN A 39 -0.33 -12.77 8.44
CA ASN A 39 -1.15 -13.09 7.27
C ASN A 39 -0.48 -14.16 6.38
N PRO A 40 -0.11 -15.33 6.93
CA PRO A 40 0.64 -16.35 6.18
C PRO A 40 -0.09 -16.82 4.93
N SER A 41 -1.42 -16.87 4.91
CA SER A 41 -2.20 -17.22 3.71
C SER A 41 -2.05 -16.23 2.55
N LYS A 42 -1.65 -14.99 2.83
CA LYS A 42 -1.45 -13.96 1.79
C LYS A 42 -0.01 -13.92 1.29
N ILE A 43 0.95 -14.58 1.95
CA ILE A 43 2.36 -14.52 1.52
C ILE A 43 2.53 -15.10 0.13
N GLU A 44 1.84 -16.22 -0.16
CA GLU A 44 1.92 -16.92 -1.45
C GLU A 44 1.51 -16.02 -2.62
N TYR A 45 0.59 -15.08 -2.39
CA TYR A 45 0.19 -14.12 -3.41
C TYR A 45 1.28 -13.12 -3.76
N PHE A 46 2.03 -12.63 -2.76
CA PHE A 46 3.08 -11.61 -2.97
C PHE A 46 4.44 -12.22 -3.27
N GLN A 47 4.67 -13.46 -2.85
CA GLN A 47 5.91 -14.18 -3.09
C GLN A 47 6.11 -14.37 -4.59
N TYR A 48 7.29 -14.00 -5.09
CA TYR A 48 7.66 -14.04 -6.51
C TYR A 48 6.84 -13.15 -7.46
N LYS A 49 5.90 -12.35 -6.96
CA LYS A 49 5.20 -11.38 -7.80
C LYS A 49 5.98 -10.09 -7.96
N THR A 50 5.87 -9.55 -9.17
CA THR A 50 6.38 -8.22 -9.55
C THR A 50 5.25 -7.24 -9.84
N VAL A 51 4.00 -7.72 -9.77
CA VAL A 51 2.78 -6.99 -10.11
C VAL A 51 1.65 -7.36 -9.14
N VAL A 52 0.88 -6.36 -8.72
CA VAL A 52 -0.39 -6.51 -8.01
C VAL A 52 -1.50 -6.00 -8.92
N SER A 53 -2.55 -6.81 -9.08
CA SER A 53 -3.73 -6.47 -9.87
C SER A 53 -4.83 -5.95 -8.96
N LEU A 54 -5.37 -4.77 -9.28
CA LEU A 54 -6.63 -4.28 -8.74
C LEU A 54 -7.74 -4.61 -9.74
N GLU A 55 -8.69 -5.44 -9.32
CA GLU A 55 -9.83 -5.84 -10.17
C GLU A 55 -10.87 -4.72 -10.32
N GLU A 56 -10.93 -3.82 -9.34
CA GLU A 56 -11.89 -2.71 -9.28
C GLU A 56 -11.21 -1.39 -8.91
N ASP A 57 -11.86 -0.29 -9.27
CA ASP A 57 -11.46 1.04 -8.80
C ASP A 57 -11.63 1.10 -7.28
N PHE A 58 -10.57 1.52 -6.57
CA PHE A 58 -10.57 1.64 -5.13
C PHE A 58 -10.39 3.10 -4.71
N VAL A 59 -11.36 3.63 -3.96
CA VAL A 59 -11.26 4.96 -3.37
C VAL A 59 -10.54 4.85 -2.03
N VAL A 60 -9.42 5.55 -1.88
CA VAL A 60 -8.65 5.55 -0.62
C VAL A 60 -9.54 6.13 0.49
N PRO A 61 -9.65 5.48 1.67
CA PRO A 61 -10.49 5.99 2.75
C PRO A 61 -10.11 7.40 3.18
N VAL A 62 -11.09 8.24 3.52
CA VAL A 62 -10.89 9.64 3.91
C VAL A 62 -9.89 9.77 5.07
N ASP A 63 -9.93 8.85 6.04
CA ASP A 63 -8.99 8.85 7.17
C ASP A 63 -7.54 8.70 6.71
N VAL A 64 -7.29 7.84 5.71
CA VAL A 64 -5.95 7.66 5.13
C VAL A 64 -5.56 8.89 4.32
N GLN A 65 -6.49 9.47 3.54
CA GLN A 65 -6.24 10.69 2.77
C GLN A 65 -5.87 11.88 3.67
N ASN A 66 -6.58 12.05 4.78
CA ASN A 66 -6.28 13.06 5.79
C ASN A 66 -4.90 12.85 6.41
N LEU A 67 -4.53 11.58 6.66
CA LEU A 67 -3.24 11.22 7.22
C LEU A 67 -2.06 11.59 6.31
N ILE A 68 -2.22 11.39 5.00
CA ILE A 68 -1.21 11.75 3.99
C ILE A 68 -1.37 13.19 3.50
N THR A 69 -2.26 13.98 4.11
CA THR A 69 -2.52 15.39 3.75
C THR A 69 -2.89 15.58 2.26
N ALA A 70 -3.58 14.60 1.68
CA ALA A 70 -4.04 14.70 0.30
C ALA A 70 -5.18 15.73 0.22
N LYS A 71 -5.04 16.71 -0.69
CA LYS A 71 -6.07 17.75 -0.90
C LYS A 71 -7.28 17.26 -1.71
N ASN A 72 -7.10 16.17 -2.47
CA ASN A 72 -8.09 15.64 -3.40
C ASN A 72 -8.35 14.17 -3.11
N THR A 73 -9.55 13.70 -3.47
CA THR A 73 -9.91 12.28 -3.44
C THR A 73 -8.94 11.45 -4.28
N ILE A 74 -8.24 10.52 -3.63
CA ILE A 74 -7.36 9.57 -4.32
C ILE A 74 -8.18 8.34 -4.73
N THR A 75 -8.26 8.10 -6.04
CA THR A 75 -8.89 6.90 -6.61
C THR A 75 -7.82 6.07 -7.30
N LEU A 76 -7.56 4.87 -6.77
CA LEU A 76 -6.73 3.85 -7.42
C LEU A 76 -7.57 3.20 -8.52
N LYS A 77 -7.13 3.26 -9.77
CA LYS A 77 -7.85 2.66 -10.88
C LYS A 77 -7.66 1.14 -10.89
N LYS A 78 -8.62 0.42 -11.46
CA LYS A 78 -8.40 -1.00 -11.78
C LYS A 78 -7.21 -1.13 -12.72
N GLY A 79 -6.39 -2.14 -12.52
CA GLY A 79 -5.20 -2.34 -13.34
C GLY A 79 -4.06 -3.03 -12.62
N ASN A 80 -2.93 -3.11 -13.32
CA ASN A 80 -1.72 -3.79 -12.87
C ASN A 80 -0.69 -2.77 -12.38
N TYR A 81 -0.29 -2.92 -11.13
CA TYR A 81 0.63 -2.02 -10.44
C TYR A 81 1.91 -2.75 -10.09
N LYS A 82 3.04 -2.06 -10.22
CA LYS A 82 4.34 -2.65 -9.93
C LYS A 82 4.47 -2.92 -8.43
N LEU A 83 4.83 -4.16 -8.11
CA LEU A 83 5.24 -4.58 -6.79
C LEU A 83 6.77 -4.65 -6.76
N SER A 84 7.37 -3.92 -5.85
CA SER A 84 8.80 -4.01 -5.53
C SER A 84 8.96 -4.76 -4.22
N SER A 85 9.92 -5.68 -4.16
CA SER A 85 10.34 -6.36 -2.94
C SER A 85 11.81 -6.05 -2.71
N LYS A 86 12.13 -5.20 -1.74
CA LYS A 86 13.50 -4.78 -1.43
C LYS A 86 13.66 -4.64 0.08
N GLU A 87 14.79 -5.10 0.62
CA GLU A 87 15.15 -4.92 2.05
C GLU A 87 14.06 -5.42 3.03
N GLY A 88 13.37 -6.52 2.69
CA GLY A 88 12.32 -7.10 3.53
C GLY A 88 11.00 -6.31 3.53
N LYS A 89 10.83 -5.37 2.59
CA LYS A 89 9.63 -4.57 2.40
C LYS A 89 9.02 -4.84 1.04
N TYR A 90 7.70 -4.89 1.01
CA TYR A 90 6.92 -4.81 -0.21
C TYR A 90 6.45 -3.37 -0.40
N THR A 91 6.60 -2.87 -1.63
CA THR A 91 6.19 -1.52 -2.01
C THR A 91 5.33 -1.59 -3.27
N ILE A 92 4.15 -1.00 -3.22
CA ILE A 92 3.26 -0.84 -4.37
C ILE A 92 3.10 0.65 -4.64
N SER A 93 3.39 1.08 -5.87
CA SER A 93 3.26 2.48 -6.28
C SER A 93 2.16 2.65 -7.32
N PHE A 94 1.27 3.59 -7.05
CA PHE A 94 0.15 4.00 -7.89
C PHE A 94 0.41 5.42 -8.38
N THR A 95 0.58 5.60 -9.69
CA THR A 95 0.81 6.92 -10.30
C THR A 95 -0.44 7.34 -11.08
N PHE A 96 -0.84 8.61 -10.95
CA PHE A 96 -2.07 9.18 -11.53
C PHE A 96 -1.81 10.42 -12.38
#